data_AF-A0A0S7YGZ1-F1
#
_entry.id   AF-A0A0S7YGZ1-F1
#
_cell.length_a   1.000
_cell.length_b   1.000
_cell.length_c   1.000
_cell.angle_alpha   90.00
_cell.angle_beta   90.00
_cell.angle_gamma   90.00
#
_symmetry.space_group_name_H-M   'P 1'
#
loop_
_entity.id
_entity.type
_entity.pdbx_description
1 polymer ?
#
loop_
_entity_poly.entity_id
_entity_poly.type
_entity_poly.pdbx_seq_one_letter_code
_entity_poly.pdbx_strand_id
1 'polypeptide(L)' 'MRYYDFETVAREAGIPQAKMNVLRDVIRREFPRDDMMYELHMLRACMVVRDALDTRGRRREDLRWGRSGIP' A
#
# COMPACT_ATOMS: atom_id res chain seq x y z
N MET A 1 -22.27 -6.08 -3.17
CA MET A 1 -21.64 -6.47 -1.89
C MET A 1 -20.18 -6.07 -2.01
N ARG A 2 -19.64 -5.22 -1.11
CA ARG A 2 -18.19 -4.98 -1.03
C ARG A 2 -17.62 -6.03 -0.08
N TYR A 3 -16.69 -6.84 -0.55
CA TYR A 3 -16.04 -7.91 0.21
C TYR A 3 -14.85 -7.37 1.02
N TYR A 4 -14.11 -6.41 0.47
CA TYR A 4 -12.94 -5.83 1.13
C TYR A 4 -12.91 -4.30 1.01
N ASP A 5 -12.64 -3.61 2.13
CA ASP A 5 -12.46 -2.16 2.16
C ASP A 5 -11.02 -1.74 1.88
N PHE A 6 -10.61 -1.88 0.62
CA PHE A 6 -9.28 -1.42 0.18
C PHE A 6 -9.16 0.10 0.14
N GLU A 7 -10.28 0.85 0.12
CA GLU A 7 -10.27 2.32 0.07
C GLU A 7 -9.77 2.91 1.39
N THR A 8 -10.19 2.34 2.52
CA THR A 8 -9.67 2.74 3.84
C THR A 8 -8.17 2.47 3.94
N VAL A 9 -7.70 1.29 3.52
CA VAL A 9 -6.26 0.94 3.55
C VAL A 9 -5.44 1.82 2.60
N ALA A 10 -5.97 2.14 1.44
CA ALA A 10 -5.34 3.05 0.49
C ALA A 10 -5.12 4.44 1.08
N ARG A 11 -6.12 4.95 1.79
CA ARG A 11 -6.07 6.26 2.46
C ARG A 11 -5.06 6.25 3.60
N GLU A 12 -5.06 5.22 4.44
CA GLU A 12 -4.07 5.05 5.52
C GLU A 12 -2.64 4.93 4.99
N ALA A 13 -2.45 4.24 3.87
CA ALA A 13 -1.16 4.12 3.21
C ALA A 13 -0.73 5.39 2.45
N GLY A 14 -1.55 6.44 2.43
CA GLY A 14 -1.24 7.70 1.75
C GLY A 14 -1.06 7.56 0.23
N ILE A 15 -1.74 6.59 -0.39
CA ILE A 15 -1.56 6.31 -1.82
C ILE A 15 -2.25 7.42 -2.64
N PRO A 16 -1.54 8.14 -3.53
CA PRO A 16 -2.15 9.15 -4.38
C PRO A 16 -3.25 8.56 -5.25
N GLN A 17 -4.38 9.27 -5.37
CA GLN A 17 -5.54 8.82 -6.16
C GLN A 17 -5.17 8.51 -7.62
N ALA A 18 -4.22 9.24 -8.21
CA ALA A 18 -3.73 8.98 -9.56
C ALA A 18 -3.12 7.57 -9.70
N LYS A 19 -2.33 7.12 -8.71
CA LYS A 19 -1.77 5.76 -8.70
C LYS A 19 -2.83 4.71 -8.42
N MET A 20 -3.80 5.04 -7.57
CA MET A 20 -4.95 4.17 -7.30
C MET A 20 -5.73 3.89 -8.58
N ASN A 21 -5.99 4.90 -9.41
CA ASN A 21 -6.71 4.73 -10.66
C ASN A 21 -5.96 3.81 -11.64
N VAL A 22 -4.64 3.94 -11.75
CA VAL A 22 -3.82 3.03 -12.57
C VAL A 22 -3.91 1.58 -12.07
N LEU A 23 -3.82 1.37 -10.75
CA LEU A 23 -3.97 0.04 -10.13
C LEU A 23 -5.35 -0.57 -10.43
N ARG A 24 -6.42 0.23 -10.32
CA ARG A 24 -7.78 -0.22 -10.66
C ARG A 24 -7.87 -0.67 -12.10
N ASP A 25 -7.33 0.11 -13.04
CA ASP A 25 -7.38 -0.22 -14.47
C ASP A 25 -6.62 -1.50 -14.80
N VAL A 26 -5.43 -1.68 -14.22
CA VAL A 26 -4.61 -2.89 -14.42
C VAL A 26 -5.31 -4.12 -13.84
N ILE A 27 -5.72 -4.06 -12.58
CA ILE A 27 -6.32 -5.22 -11.89
C ILE A 27 -7.70 -5.54 -12.50
N ARG A 28 -8.46 -4.54 -12.94
CA ARG A 28 -9.76 -4.78 -13.59
C ARG A 28 -9.62 -5.39 -14.99
N ARG A 29 -8.52 -5.14 -15.70
CA ARG A 29 -8.22 -5.83 -16.96
C ARG A 29 -7.90 -7.30 -16.74
N GLU A 30 -7.23 -7.63 -15.63
CA GLU A 30 -6.93 -9.03 -15.26
C GLU A 30 -8.17 -9.78 -14.75
N PHE A 31 -9.02 -9.09 -13.98
CA PHE A 31 -10.24 -9.66 -13.39
C PHE A 31 -11.50 -8.86 -13.78
N PRO A 32 -11.94 -8.94 -15.05
CA PRO A 32 -13.02 -8.09 -15.58
C PRO A 32 -14.41 -8.43 -15.03
N ARG A 33 -14.62 -9.66 -14.53
CA ARG A 33 -15.92 -10.13 -14.02
C ARG A 33 -15.85 -10.74 -12.62
N ASP A 34 -14.66 -10.83 -12.03
CA ASP A 34 -14.46 -11.38 -10.69
C ASP A 34 -14.20 -10.24 -9.71
N ASP A 35 -15.28 -9.74 -9.12
CA ASP A 35 -15.23 -8.61 -8.19
C ASP A 35 -14.52 -8.98 -6.88
N MET A 36 -14.61 -10.25 -6.45
CA MET A 36 -13.93 -10.73 -5.25
C MET A 36 -12.41 -10.74 -5.45
N MET A 37 -11.93 -11.29 -6.57
CA MET A 37 -10.50 -11.31 -6.90
C MET A 37 -9.95 -9.91 -7.14
N TYR A 38 -10.73 -9.04 -7.80
CA TYR A 38 -10.39 -7.63 -7.97
C TYR A 38 -10.18 -6.94 -6.62
N GLU A 39 -11.14 -7.03 -5.70
CA GLU A 39 -11.06 -6.37 -4.40
C GLU A 39 -9.90 -6.92 -3.54
N LEU A 40 -9.65 -8.23 -3.60
CA LEU A 40 -8.53 -8.87 -2.90
C LEU A 40 -7.16 -8.38 -3.41
N HIS A 41 -7.00 -8.28 -4.74
CA HIS A 41 -5.75 -7.80 -5.34
C HIS A 41 -5.51 -6.31 -5.03
N MET A 42 -6.58 -5.50 -5.02
CA MET A 42 -6.51 -4.11 -4.61
C MET A 42 -6.04 -3.98 -3.15
N LEU A 43 -6.61 -4.77 -2.24
CA LEU A 43 -6.21 -4.79 -0.84
C LEU A 43 -4.73 -5.18 -0.68
N ARG A 44 -4.29 -6.25 -1.36
CA ARG A 44 -2.90 -6.72 -1.33
C ARG A 44 -1.93 -5.66 -1.84
N ALA A 45 -2.25 -5.00 -2.95
CA ALA A 45 -1.43 -3.92 -3.49
C ALA A 45 -1.28 -2.76 -2.49
N CYS A 46 -2.38 -2.36 -1.84
CA CYS A 46 -2.35 -1.31 -0.82
C CYS A 46 -1.49 -1.70 0.38
N MET A 47 -1.57 -2.96 0.83
CA MET A 47 -0.75 -3.47 1.95
C MET A 47 0.74 -3.47 1.61
N VAL A 48 1.13 -3.88 0.40
CA VAL A 48 2.54 -3.85 -0.04
C VAL A 48 3.06 -2.41 -0.08
N VAL A 49 2.27 -1.46 -0.57
CA VAL A 49 2.67 -0.04 -0.59
C VAL A 49 2.83 0.49 0.83
N ARG A 50 1.90 0.17 1.75
CA ARG A 50 2.00 0.53 3.17
C ARG A 50 3.28 -0.01 3.81
N ASP A 51 3.57 -1.29 3.61
CA ASP A 51 4.75 -1.96 4.20
C ASP A 51 6.07 -1.42 3.61
N ALA A 52 6.09 -1.12 2.31
CA ALA A 52 7.22 -0.47 1.65
C ALA A 52 7.49 0.96 2.17
N LEU A 53 6.45 1.66 2.65
CA LEU A 53 6.59 2.96 3.30
C LEU A 53 7.08 2.83 4.74
N ASP A 54 6.60 1.84 5.50
CA ASP A 54 7.05 1.56 6.87
C ASP A 54 8.52 1.16 6.93
N THR A 55 8.95 0.26 6.05
CA THR A 55 10.36 -0.16 5.93
C THR A 55 11.29 0.98 5.49
N ARG A 56 10.78 1.98 4.76
CA ARG A 56 11.52 3.22 4.45
C ARG A 56 11.61 4.17 5.65
N GLY A 57 10.62 4.18 6.54
CA GLY A 57 10.63 4.92 7.80
C GLY A 57 11.67 4.36 8.78
N ARG A 58 11.68 3.04 8.97
CA ARG A 58 12.61 2.35 9.90
C ARG A 58 14.08 2.58 9.57
N ARG A 59 14.46 2.58 8.28
CA ARG A 59 15.85 2.91 7.86
C ARG A 59 16.29 4.34 8.18
N ARG A 60 15.36 5.28 8.44
CA ARG A 60 15.71 6.67 8.82
C ARG A 60 15.95 6.82 10.32
N GLU A 61 15.31 6.01 11.15
CA GLU A 61 15.48 6.03 12.60
C GLU A 61 16.76 5.29 13.04
N ASP A 62 17.13 4.21 12.35
CA ASP A 62 18.39 3.50 12.60
C ASP A 62 19.63 4.37 12.28
N LEU A 63 19.53 5.26 11.28
CA LEU A 63 20.59 6.23 10.95
C LEU A 63 20.67 7.40 11.96
N ARG A 64 19.64 7.60 12.79
CA ARG A 64 19.60 8.70 13.77
C ARG A 64 20.21 8.30 15.12
N TRP A 65 20.19 7.01 15.47
CA TRP A 65 20.85 6.48 16.67
C TRP A 65 22.33 6.13 16.48
N GLY A 66 22.84 6.08 15.24
CA GLY A 66 24.27 5.84 14.95
C GLY A 66 25.21 7.05 15.10
N ARG A 67 24.71 8.23 15.53
CA ARG A 67 25.52 9.47 15.67
C ARG A 67 25.49 10.15 17.05
N SER A 68 24.79 9.60 18.04
CA SER A 68 24.96 10.03 19.43
C SER A 68 25.94 9.08 20.11
N GLY A 69 27.23 9.37 19.96
CA GLY A 69 28.28 8.70 20.73
C GLY A 69 28.14 9.01 22.24
N ILE A 70 28.58 8.11 23.12
CA ILE A 70 29.86 8.14 23.88
C ILE A 70 29.47 7.74 25.32
N PRO A 71 30.28 7.01 26.12
CA PRO A 71 31.75 6.91 26.07
C PRO A 71 32.34 5.56 25.65
#